data_AF-A0A0K1PUF1-F1
#
_entry.id   AF-A0A0K1PUF1-F1
#
_cell.length_a   1.000
_cell.length_b   1.000
_cell.length_c   1.000
_cell.angle_alpha   90.00
_cell.angle_beta   90.00
_cell.angle_gamma   90.00
#
_symmetry.space_group_name_H-M   'P 1'
#
loop_
_entity.id
_entity.type
_entity.pdbx_description
1 polymer ?
#
loop_
_entity_poly.entity_id
_entity_poly.type
_entity_poly.pdbx_seq_one_letter_code
_entity_poly.pdbx_strand_id
1 'polypeptide(L)'
;MKSLRTGSAVAFLALTTSAAACGDLYADPIPTTPPAAGSPVVGIPEDPQVSNPVDTRAACGTLRPKSNDPCVNVGQTCEYGTSPDSRCNELLVCEQTTGGPGWFARPWNACSRSLCPDGGRVANLDGTPCTLDAGAGASDADELVCPMSDGFCACTTGPDAAHAHERRWSCQKPDPGCPTQRPLVGQSCFRADLTCDYGSCVFKEGRRMTCNGRRWDTGDSSCNE
;
A
#
# COMPACT_ATOMS: atom_id res chain seq x y z
N MET A 1 36.98 -59.92 -22.10
CA MET A 1 35.67 -59.62 -21.46
C MET A 1 35.94 -59.05 -20.07
N LYS A 2 36.01 -57.71 -19.96
CA LYS A 2 36.21 -57.02 -18.67
C LYS A 2 34.90 -56.31 -18.32
N SER A 3 34.29 -56.78 -17.24
CA SER A 3 33.07 -56.27 -16.64
C SER A 3 33.39 -54.99 -15.87
N LEU A 4 32.79 -53.85 -16.27
CA LEU A 4 32.77 -52.63 -15.44
C LEU A 4 31.39 -52.49 -14.82
N ARG A 5 31.36 -52.51 -13.49
CA ARG A 5 30.20 -52.22 -12.67
C ARG A 5 30.19 -50.75 -12.23
N THR A 6 28.97 -50.24 -12.11
CA THR A 6 28.45 -49.27 -11.11
C THR A 6 29.03 -47.87 -11.00
N GLY A 7 28.11 -46.90 -11.06
CA GLY A 7 28.27 -45.57 -10.48
C GLY A 7 27.04 -44.70 -10.74
N SER A 8 25.89 -45.02 -10.14
CA SER A 8 24.75 -44.09 -10.11
C SER A 8 25.08 -42.94 -9.17
N ALA A 9 25.40 -41.78 -9.73
CA ALA A 9 25.50 -40.53 -9.00
C ALA A 9 24.09 -40.00 -8.73
N VAL A 10 23.64 -40.11 -7.48
CA VAL A 10 22.44 -39.41 -7.00
C VAL A 10 22.85 -37.97 -6.71
N ALA A 11 22.53 -37.06 -7.62
CA ALA A 11 22.70 -35.63 -7.41
C ALA A 11 21.57 -35.13 -6.50
N PHE A 12 21.88 -34.88 -5.23
CA PHE A 12 21.02 -34.10 -4.34
C PHE A 12 21.06 -32.64 -4.78
N LEU A 13 20.02 -32.19 -5.51
CA LEU A 13 19.76 -30.76 -5.67
C LEU A 13 19.28 -30.23 -4.31
N ALA A 14 20.15 -29.52 -3.61
CA ALA A 14 19.76 -28.71 -2.47
C ALA A 14 18.90 -27.56 -2.99
N LEU A 15 17.58 -27.62 -2.74
CA LEU A 15 16.72 -26.44 -2.81
C LEU A 15 17.13 -25.51 -1.67
N THR A 16 17.98 -24.53 -1.97
CA THR A 16 18.14 -23.36 -1.13
C THR A 16 16.85 -22.56 -1.21
N THR A 17 15.99 -22.73 -0.21
CA THR A 17 14.88 -21.82 0.06
C THR A 17 15.46 -20.46 0.42
N SER A 18 15.49 -19.54 -0.54
CA SER A 18 15.67 -18.12 -0.28
C SER A 18 14.42 -17.62 0.44
N ALA A 19 14.38 -17.78 1.76
CA ALA A 19 13.56 -16.92 2.59
C ALA A 19 14.14 -15.51 2.39
N ALA A 20 13.46 -14.69 1.59
CA ALA A 20 13.67 -13.26 1.62
C ALA A 20 13.27 -12.80 3.02
N ALA A 21 14.24 -12.74 3.92
CA ALA A 21 14.07 -12.13 5.22
C ALA A 21 13.93 -10.62 4.98
N CYS A 22 12.69 -10.13 4.91
CA CYS A 22 12.38 -8.70 4.92
C CYS A 22 12.63 -8.05 6.31
N GLY A 23 13.45 -8.66 7.17
CA GLY A 23 13.47 -8.38 8.62
C GLY A 23 14.67 -7.63 9.19
N ASP A 24 15.81 -7.54 8.48
CA ASP A 24 17.05 -7.07 9.13
C ASP A 24 17.59 -5.73 8.61
N LEU A 25 16.95 -5.10 7.62
CA LEU A 25 17.40 -3.80 7.10
C LEU A 25 16.97 -2.60 7.97
N TYR A 26 16.18 -2.84 9.03
CA TYR A 26 15.66 -1.81 9.93
C TYR A 26 15.77 -2.20 11.41
N ALA A 27 16.66 -3.13 11.77
CA ALA A 27 16.91 -3.44 13.18
C ALA A 27 17.60 -2.22 13.84
N ASP A 28 16.82 -1.46 14.60
CA ASP A 28 17.28 -0.37 15.45
C ASP A 28 18.52 -0.78 16.27
N PRO A 29 19.53 0.08 16.45
CA PRO A 29 20.39 -0.03 17.61
C PRO A 29 19.55 0.27 18.85
N ILE A 30 19.15 -0.76 19.60
CA ILE A 30 18.39 -0.65 20.85
C ILE A 30 19.08 0.42 21.74
N PRO A 31 18.45 1.58 22.01
CA PRO A 31 19.01 2.52 22.95
C PRO A 31 19.00 1.87 24.34
N THR A 32 20.18 1.66 24.91
CA THR A 32 20.38 1.00 26.21
C THR A 32 19.94 1.83 27.42
N THR A 33 19.07 2.82 27.22
CA THR A 33 18.65 3.74 28.28
C THR A 33 17.27 3.31 28.79
N PRO A 34 17.17 2.75 30.01
CA PRO A 34 15.89 2.34 30.55
C PRO A 34 14.96 3.56 30.76
N PRO A 35 13.66 3.44 30.46
CA PRO A 35 12.71 4.53 30.70
C PRO A 35 12.58 4.79 32.20
N ALA A 36 12.54 6.08 32.56
CA ALA A 36 12.29 6.53 33.92
C ALA A 36 10.89 6.11 34.38
N ALA A 37 10.82 5.41 35.51
CA ALA A 37 9.57 4.99 36.12
C ALA A 37 8.77 6.21 36.63
N GLY A 38 7.53 6.34 36.17
CA GLY A 38 6.52 7.14 36.87
C GLY A 38 5.76 8.12 35.97
N SER A 39 4.62 7.67 35.45
CA SER A 39 3.49 8.55 35.17
C SER A 39 2.19 7.81 35.48
N PRO A 40 1.25 8.41 36.24
CA PRO A 40 0.00 7.77 36.59
C PRO A 40 -0.93 7.71 35.37
N VAL A 41 -1.49 6.53 35.13
CA VAL A 41 -2.54 6.30 34.11
C VAL A 41 -3.84 6.94 34.61
N VAL A 42 -4.24 8.04 33.98
CA VAL A 42 -5.56 8.64 34.16
C VAL A 42 -6.55 7.83 33.31
N GLY A 43 -7.48 7.14 33.98
CA GLY A 43 -8.54 6.39 33.31
C GLY A 43 -9.48 7.33 32.54
N ILE A 44 -9.53 7.17 31.22
CA ILE A 44 -10.51 7.82 30.36
C ILE A 44 -11.82 7.03 30.49
N PRO A 45 -12.97 7.66 30.79
CA PRO A 45 -14.26 6.99 30.83
C PRO A 45 -14.65 6.47 29.44
N GLU A 46 -15.16 5.24 29.39
CA GLU A 46 -15.65 4.58 28.18
C GLU A 46 -16.85 5.37 27.60
N ASP A 47 -16.67 5.91 26.39
CA ASP A 47 -17.70 6.62 25.63
C ASP A 47 -18.75 5.60 25.13
N PRO A 48 -20.06 5.80 25.37
CA PRO A 48 -21.10 4.91 24.88
C PRO A 48 -21.16 4.89 23.35
N GLN A 49 -20.64 3.82 22.76
CA GLN A 49 -20.98 3.29 21.45
C GLN A 49 -21.06 4.35 20.34
N VAL A 50 -19.91 4.90 19.95
CA VAL A 50 -19.75 5.38 18.57
C VAL A 50 -20.00 4.17 17.67
N SER A 51 -21.21 4.08 17.14
CA SER A 51 -21.54 3.16 16.06
C SER A 51 -20.47 3.33 15.00
N ASN A 52 -19.62 2.31 14.81
CA ASN A 52 -18.63 2.30 13.74
C ASN A 52 -19.35 2.74 12.46
N PRO A 53 -18.85 3.76 11.75
CA PRO A 53 -19.47 4.20 10.50
C PRO A 53 -19.58 2.95 9.62
N VAL A 54 -20.81 2.57 9.30
CA VAL A 54 -21.08 1.48 8.36
C VAL A 54 -20.25 1.80 7.13
N ASP A 55 -19.31 0.90 6.83
CA ASP A 55 -18.39 1.06 5.70
C ASP A 55 -19.21 1.02 4.41
N THR A 56 -19.70 2.20 4.02
CA THR A 56 -20.58 2.43 2.87
C THR A 56 -19.78 2.41 1.56
N ARG A 57 -18.49 2.01 1.59
CA ARG A 57 -17.65 1.83 0.39
C ARG A 57 -18.19 0.77 -0.57
N ALA A 58 -19.01 -0.17 -0.12
CA ALA A 58 -19.69 -1.15 -0.98
C ALA A 58 -20.65 -0.54 -2.03
N ALA A 59 -20.94 0.77 -1.95
CA ALA A 59 -21.81 1.47 -2.90
C ALA A 59 -21.06 2.22 -4.03
N CYS A 60 -19.72 2.16 -4.08
CA CYS A 60 -18.99 2.78 -5.19
C CYS A 60 -19.07 1.90 -6.44
N GLY A 61 -19.54 2.47 -7.55
CA GLY A 61 -19.52 1.78 -8.85
C GLY A 61 -18.10 1.60 -9.36
N THR A 62 -17.86 0.63 -10.24
CA THR A 62 -16.56 0.46 -10.91
C THR A 62 -16.32 1.51 -11.99
N LEU A 63 -17.39 2.12 -12.50
CA LEU A 63 -17.34 3.20 -13.47
C LEU A 63 -17.43 4.53 -12.75
N ARG A 64 -16.46 5.40 -13.01
CA ARG A 64 -16.41 6.76 -12.47
C ARG A 64 -17.62 7.57 -12.96
N PRO A 65 -18.46 8.09 -12.06
CA PRO A 65 -19.51 9.03 -12.45
C PRO A 65 -18.90 10.36 -12.88
N LYS A 66 -19.63 11.13 -13.69
CA LYS A 66 -19.24 12.50 -14.04
C LYS A 66 -19.58 13.44 -12.89
N SER A 67 -18.90 14.57 -12.83
CA SER A 67 -19.25 15.64 -11.90
C SER A 67 -20.69 16.11 -12.15
N ASN A 68 -21.47 16.25 -11.08
CA ASN A 68 -22.91 16.48 -11.03
C ASN A 68 -23.82 15.29 -11.42
N ASP A 69 -23.28 14.10 -11.73
CA ASP A 69 -24.14 12.92 -11.86
C ASP A 69 -24.85 12.64 -10.53
N PRO A 70 -26.12 12.20 -10.54
CA PRO A 70 -26.88 11.97 -9.33
C PRO A 70 -26.25 10.86 -8.48
N CYS A 71 -26.31 11.02 -7.16
CA CYS A 71 -25.81 10.04 -6.21
C CYS A 71 -26.84 9.80 -5.10
N VAL A 72 -26.80 8.62 -4.48
CA VAL A 72 -27.84 8.19 -3.52
C VAL A 72 -27.46 8.55 -2.09
N ASN A 73 -26.19 8.37 -1.71
CA ASN A 73 -25.75 8.47 -0.33
C ASN A 73 -24.89 9.72 -0.12
N VAL A 74 -25.49 10.82 0.35
CA VAL A 74 -24.75 12.04 0.70
C VAL A 74 -23.68 11.74 1.74
N GLY A 75 -22.48 12.28 1.53
CA GLY A 75 -21.28 12.01 2.33
C GLY A 75 -20.46 10.81 1.85
N GLN A 76 -21.01 9.97 0.96
CA GLN A 76 -20.26 8.86 0.38
C GLN A 76 -19.07 9.39 -0.41
N THR A 77 -17.91 8.77 -0.19
CA THR A 77 -16.67 9.09 -0.87
C THR A 77 -16.17 7.88 -1.64
N CYS A 78 -15.85 8.06 -2.91
CA CYS A 78 -15.36 7.02 -3.80
C CYS A 78 -14.04 7.45 -4.43
N GLU A 79 -13.05 6.57 -4.36
CA GLU A 79 -11.74 6.73 -4.98
C GLU A 79 -11.72 6.00 -6.33
N TYR A 80 -11.28 6.68 -7.38
CA TYR A 80 -11.17 6.15 -8.73
C TYR A 80 -9.74 6.31 -9.24
N GLY A 81 -9.07 5.18 -9.43
CA GLY A 81 -7.70 5.12 -9.96
C GLY A 81 -6.94 3.96 -9.35
N THR A 82 -5.96 3.45 -10.09
CA THR A 82 -5.15 2.28 -9.70
C THR A 82 -3.80 2.66 -9.11
N SER A 83 -3.56 3.96 -8.87
CA SER A 83 -2.32 4.41 -8.26
C SER A 83 -2.24 3.83 -6.84
N PRO A 84 -1.07 3.37 -6.39
CA PRO A 84 -0.85 3.08 -4.98
C PRO A 84 -0.85 4.37 -4.14
N ASP A 85 -0.34 5.49 -4.67
CA ASP A 85 -0.50 6.81 -4.05
C ASP A 85 -1.97 7.23 -4.18
N SER A 86 -2.69 7.22 -3.07
CA SER A 86 -4.10 7.58 -3.03
C SER A 86 -4.37 9.03 -3.44
N ARG A 87 -3.38 9.92 -3.27
CA ARG A 87 -3.47 11.32 -3.70
C ARG A 87 -3.47 11.45 -5.22
N CYS A 88 -2.91 10.47 -5.94
CA CYS A 88 -2.94 10.41 -7.40
C CYS A 88 -4.24 9.83 -7.97
N ASN A 89 -5.12 9.28 -7.12
CA ASN A 89 -6.42 8.79 -7.56
C ASN A 89 -7.46 9.89 -7.43
N GLU A 90 -8.44 9.87 -8.31
CA GLU A 90 -9.51 10.86 -8.31
C GLU A 90 -10.52 10.54 -7.22
N LEU A 91 -10.76 11.49 -6.33
CA LEU A 91 -11.73 11.34 -5.25
C LEU A 91 -13.02 12.06 -5.60
N LEU A 92 -14.14 11.33 -5.62
CA LEU A 92 -15.47 11.90 -5.78
C LEU A 92 -16.25 11.77 -4.47
N VAL A 93 -16.91 12.86 -4.08
CA VAL A 93 -17.76 12.91 -2.89
C VAL A 93 -19.19 13.22 -3.33
N CYS A 94 -20.15 12.45 -2.81
CA CYS A 94 -21.57 12.70 -3.02
C CYS A 94 -22.01 13.82 -2.07
N GLU A 95 -22.41 14.97 -2.61
CA GLU A 95 -22.77 16.15 -1.82
C GLU A 95 -24.19 16.61 -2.12
N GLN A 96 -24.83 17.18 -1.10
CA GLN A 96 -26.14 17.80 -1.26
C GLN A 96 -26.00 19.14 -2.00
N THR A 97 -26.71 19.30 -3.11
CA THR A 97 -26.87 20.59 -3.78
C THR A 97 -28.32 21.05 -3.82
N THR A 98 -28.56 22.26 -4.32
CA THR A 98 -29.90 22.80 -4.55
C THR A 98 -30.71 21.95 -5.55
N GLY A 99 -30.05 21.25 -6.47
CA GLY A 99 -30.68 20.35 -7.46
C GLY A 99 -30.83 18.90 -6.99
N GLY A 100 -30.46 18.60 -5.73
CA GLY A 100 -30.38 17.24 -5.20
C GLY A 100 -28.94 16.77 -4.97
N PRO A 101 -28.75 15.53 -4.48
CA PRO A 101 -27.43 14.96 -4.26
C PRO A 101 -26.72 14.65 -5.59
N GLY A 102 -25.47 15.11 -5.71
CA GLY A 102 -24.63 14.88 -6.90
C GLY A 102 -23.17 14.55 -6.55
N TRP A 103 -22.47 13.92 -7.47
CA TRP A 103 -21.04 13.62 -7.34
C TRP A 103 -20.17 14.83 -7.65
N PHE A 104 -19.20 15.14 -6.80
CA PHE A 104 -18.25 16.23 -7.00
C PHE A 104 -16.82 15.72 -6.88
N ALA A 105 -16.00 16.03 -7.87
CA ALA A 105 -14.56 15.78 -7.79
C ALA A 105 -13.94 16.70 -6.75
N ARG A 106 -13.16 16.14 -5.84
CA ARG A 106 -12.34 16.93 -4.92
C ARG A 106 -11.06 17.39 -5.64
N PRO A 107 -10.62 18.63 -5.40
CA PRO A 107 -9.33 19.08 -5.90
C PRO A 107 -8.25 18.15 -5.34
N TRP A 108 -7.48 17.60 -6.25
CA TRP A 108 -6.41 16.68 -5.94
C TRP A 108 -5.08 17.40 -6.15
N ASN A 109 -4.13 17.19 -5.26
CA ASN A 109 -2.76 17.67 -5.43
C ASN A 109 -2.14 16.93 -6.62
N ALA A 110 -1.36 17.63 -7.44
CA ALA A 110 -0.79 17.08 -8.66
C ALA A 110 -0.04 15.76 -8.38
N CYS A 111 -0.35 14.70 -9.13
CA CYS A 111 0.39 13.46 -9.04
C CYS A 111 1.84 13.76 -9.39
N SER A 112 2.77 13.44 -8.52
CA SER A 112 4.20 13.55 -8.78
C SER A 112 4.72 12.43 -9.70
N ARG A 113 3.87 11.85 -10.55
CA ARG A 113 4.22 10.74 -11.46
C ARG A 113 5.36 11.08 -12.41
N SER A 114 5.54 12.34 -12.76
CA SER A 114 6.69 12.80 -13.55
C SER A 114 8.03 12.63 -12.84
N LEU A 115 8.03 12.45 -11.51
CA LEU A 115 9.21 12.15 -10.71
C LEU A 115 9.48 10.64 -10.62
N CYS A 116 8.56 9.80 -11.09
CA CYS A 116 8.75 8.35 -11.05
C CYS A 116 9.73 7.90 -12.12
N PRO A 117 10.62 6.94 -11.80
CA PRO A 117 11.50 6.36 -12.80
C PRO A 117 10.68 5.60 -13.86
N ASP A 118 11.06 5.77 -15.12
CA ASP A 118 10.34 5.18 -16.24
C ASP A 118 10.43 3.65 -16.23
N GLY A 119 9.28 2.98 -16.05
CA GLY A 119 9.05 1.58 -16.43
C GLY A 119 9.99 0.55 -15.80
N GLY A 120 10.68 0.89 -14.71
CA GLY A 120 11.64 0.01 -14.05
C GLY A 120 11.00 -1.27 -13.52
N ARG A 121 11.86 -2.25 -13.22
CA ARG A 121 11.48 -3.41 -12.39
C ARG A 121 11.84 -3.10 -10.94
N VAL A 122 11.04 -3.58 -10.01
CA VAL A 122 11.25 -3.46 -8.55
C VAL A 122 12.68 -3.83 -8.17
N ALA A 123 13.19 -4.96 -8.67
CA ALA A 123 14.52 -5.48 -8.33
C ALA A 123 15.69 -4.57 -8.74
N ASN A 124 15.48 -3.63 -9.66
CA ASN A 124 16.54 -2.70 -10.09
C ASN A 124 16.61 -1.44 -9.23
N LEU A 125 15.57 -1.19 -8.44
CA LEU A 125 15.37 0.06 -7.74
C LEU A 125 15.40 -0.12 -6.23
N ASP A 126 14.95 -1.27 -5.73
CA ASP A 126 14.86 -1.55 -4.30
C ASP A 126 16.19 -1.34 -3.56
N GLY A 127 16.12 -0.62 -2.44
CA GLY A 127 17.26 -0.22 -1.60
C GLY A 127 18.17 0.87 -2.19
N THR A 128 17.98 1.29 -3.45
CA THR A 128 18.83 2.33 -4.06
C THR A 128 18.48 3.72 -3.54
N PRO A 129 19.46 4.65 -3.44
CA PRO A 129 19.20 6.04 -3.04
C PRO A 129 18.18 6.73 -3.95
N CYS A 130 17.37 7.60 -3.36
CA CYS A 130 16.40 8.40 -4.11
C CYS A 130 16.31 9.81 -3.52
N THR A 131 15.94 10.76 -4.38
CA THR A 131 15.69 12.14 -3.97
C THR A 131 14.32 12.56 -4.49
N LEU A 132 13.55 13.22 -3.63
CA LEU A 132 12.42 14.02 -4.07
C LEU A 132 12.98 15.42 -4.18
N ASP A 133 13.30 15.87 -5.39
CA ASP A 133 13.88 17.18 -5.61
C ASP A 133 12.98 18.22 -4.94
N ALA A 134 13.49 18.79 -3.84
CA ALA A 134 12.80 19.72 -2.98
C ALA A 134 12.73 21.10 -3.64
N GLY A 135 12.12 21.18 -4.82
CA GLY A 135 11.59 22.43 -5.35
C GLY A 135 10.34 22.79 -4.57
N ALA A 136 10.51 23.44 -3.40
CA ALA A 136 9.45 23.99 -2.55
C ALA A 136 8.67 23.02 -1.64
N GLY A 137 9.36 22.32 -0.73
CA GLY A 137 8.73 21.85 0.52
C GLY A 137 8.44 20.36 0.65
N ALA A 138 9.23 19.47 0.01
CA ALA A 138 9.18 18.05 0.31
C ALA A 138 9.63 17.82 1.77
N SER A 139 8.67 17.53 2.63
CA SER A 139 8.83 17.19 4.04
C SER A 139 9.02 15.68 4.22
N ASP A 140 9.37 15.22 5.43
CA ASP A 140 9.38 13.78 5.76
C ASP A 140 7.99 13.13 5.68
N ALA A 141 6.93 13.93 5.52
CA ALA A 141 5.59 13.47 5.20
C ALA A 141 5.39 13.17 3.70
N ASP A 142 6.30 13.61 2.82
CA ASP A 142 6.14 13.42 1.39
C ASP A 142 6.79 12.11 0.95
N GLU A 143 5.97 11.10 0.73
CA GLU A 143 6.35 9.87 0.05
C GLU A 143 6.00 9.97 -1.43
N LEU A 144 6.87 9.49 -2.32
CA LEU A 144 6.56 9.33 -3.74
C LEU A 144 6.38 7.85 -4.04
N VAL A 145 5.14 7.41 -4.27
CA VAL A 145 4.87 6.03 -4.67
C VAL A 145 4.71 5.92 -6.18
N CYS A 146 5.53 5.06 -6.76
CA CYS A 146 5.64 4.86 -8.19
C CYS A 146 5.16 3.46 -8.59
N PRO A 147 4.22 3.36 -9.55
CA PRO A 147 3.90 2.08 -10.16
C PRO A 147 5.07 1.63 -11.04
N MET A 148 5.49 0.39 -10.85
CA MET A 148 6.55 -0.28 -11.61
C MET A 148 5.93 -1.29 -12.58
N SER A 149 6.76 -1.82 -13.47
CA SER A 149 6.32 -2.86 -14.43
C SER A 149 5.91 -4.18 -13.75
N ASP A 150 6.48 -4.48 -12.59
CA ASP A 150 6.27 -5.73 -11.84
C ASP A 150 5.96 -5.52 -10.35
N GLY A 151 5.54 -4.30 -9.96
CA GLY A 151 5.16 -3.98 -8.59
C GLY A 151 5.10 -2.48 -8.33
N PHE A 152 5.56 -2.06 -7.15
CA PHE A 152 5.54 -0.66 -6.71
C PHE A 152 6.81 -0.34 -5.96
N CYS A 153 7.20 0.93 -6.01
CA CYS A 153 8.32 1.45 -5.25
C CYS A 153 7.93 2.78 -4.64
N ALA A 154 8.29 3.00 -3.38
CA ALA A 154 8.17 4.29 -2.73
C ALA A 154 9.55 4.87 -2.45
N CYS A 155 9.77 6.13 -2.82
CA CYS A 155 10.94 6.86 -2.33
C CYS A 155 10.60 7.39 -0.93
N THR A 156 11.08 6.70 0.10
CA THR A 156 10.66 6.90 1.49
C THR A 156 11.86 6.84 2.45
N THR A 157 11.67 7.32 3.68
CA THR A 157 12.64 7.15 4.77
C THR A 157 12.36 5.91 5.62
N GLY A 158 11.28 5.18 5.31
CA GLY A 158 10.79 4.05 6.09
C GLY A 158 9.36 4.29 6.61
N PRO A 159 8.67 3.23 7.09
CA PRO A 159 7.30 3.31 7.56
C PRO A 159 7.14 4.15 8.85
N ASP A 160 8.18 4.19 9.69
CA ASP A 160 8.18 4.85 11.00
C ASP A 160 8.53 6.35 10.94
N ALA A 161 9.09 6.84 9.82
CA ALA A 161 9.50 8.24 9.63
C ALA A 161 10.49 8.78 10.67
N ALA A 162 10.98 7.94 11.59
CA ALA A 162 11.48 8.40 12.88
C ALA A 162 12.92 8.93 12.84
N HIS A 163 13.61 8.79 11.70
CA HIS A 163 15.04 9.06 11.61
C HIS A 163 15.42 9.74 10.29
N ALA A 164 16.31 10.75 10.38
CA ALA A 164 16.85 11.55 9.28
C ALA A 164 17.82 10.75 8.38
N HIS A 165 17.39 9.59 7.89
CA HIS A 165 18.16 8.74 7.01
C HIS A 165 18.05 9.20 5.55
N GLU A 166 19.08 8.89 4.78
CA GLU A 166 19.07 8.97 3.32
C GLU A 166 17.83 8.25 2.78
N ARG A 167 17.00 8.96 1.99
CA ARG A 167 15.84 8.35 1.34
C ARG A 167 16.30 7.28 0.36
N ARG A 168 15.58 6.16 0.39
CA ARG A 168 15.82 5.04 -0.50
C ARG A 168 14.51 4.58 -1.10
N TRP A 169 14.61 3.95 -2.26
CA TRP A 169 13.50 3.25 -2.84
C TRP A 169 13.21 1.99 -2.03
N SER A 170 11.98 1.88 -1.54
CA SER A 170 11.46 0.71 -0.85
C SER A 170 10.38 0.09 -1.75
N CYS A 171 10.63 -1.12 -2.25
CA CYS A 171 9.81 -1.70 -3.30
C CYS A 171 9.14 -3.01 -2.90
N GLN A 172 7.91 -3.21 -3.37
CA GLN A 172 7.13 -4.41 -3.13
C GLN A 172 6.59 -4.97 -4.44
N LYS A 173 6.68 -6.30 -4.59
CA LYS A 173 5.92 -7.04 -5.60
C LYS A 173 4.65 -7.61 -4.97
N PRO A 174 3.49 -7.51 -5.64
CA PRO A 174 2.30 -8.22 -5.18
C PRO A 174 2.54 -9.73 -5.12
N ASP A 175 1.88 -10.40 -4.20
CA ASP A 175 1.98 -11.85 -4.05
C ASP A 175 1.53 -12.60 -5.30
N PRO A 176 2.01 -13.83 -5.54
CA PRO A 176 1.56 -14.65 -6.66
C PRO A 176 0.04 -14.81 -6.70
N GLY A 177 -0.57 -14.41 -7.82
CA GLY A 177 -2.02 -14.42 -8.01
C GLY A 177 -2.69 -13.07 -7.78
N CYS A 178 -1.96 -12.09 -7.23
CA CYS A 178 -2.39 -10.71 -7.18
C CYS A 178 -2.17 -10.01 -8.53
N PRO A 179 -3.09 -9.10 -8.92
CA PRO A 179 -2.82 -8.16 -10.01
C PRO A 179 -1.53 -7.39 -9.76
N THR A 180 -0.77 -7.11 -10.82
CA THR A 180 0.45 -6.29 -10.70
C THR A 180 0.14 -4.86 -10.26
N GLN A 181 -1.00 -4.32 -10.70
CA GLN A 181 -1.47 -2.98 -10.33
C GLN A 181 -2.54 -3.09 -9.25
N ARG A 182 -2.62 -2.10 -8.35
CA ARG A 182 -3.63 -2.10 -7.28
C ARG A 182 -5.02 -2.07 -7.93
N PRO A 183 -5.89 -3.05 -7.65
CA PRO A 183 -7.23 -3.07 -8.21
C PRO A 183 -8.08 -1.95 -7.64
N LEU A 184 -9.11 -1.55 -8.39
CA LEU A 184 -10.10 -0.59 -7.89
C LEU A 184 -10.97 -1.25 -6.81
N VAL A 185 -11.30 -0.50 -5.77
CA VAL A 185 -12.33 -0.92 -4.82
C VAL A 185 -13.64 -1.18 -5.57
N GLY A 186 -14.35 -2.25 -5.22
CA GLY A 186 -15.56 -2.71 -5.89
C GLY A 186 -15.34 -3.50 -7.18
N GLN A 187 -14.13 -3.50 -7.75
CA GLN A 187 -13.83 -4.28 -8.96
C GLN A 187 -13.93 -5.79 -8.66
N SER A 188 -14.41 -6.56 -9.64
CA SER A 188 -14.50 -8.01 -9.51
C SER A 188 -13.12 -8.66 -9.37
N CYS A 189 -13.03 -9.66 -8.50
CA CYS A 189 -11.85 -10.49 -8.31
C CYS A 189 -12.16 -11.98 -8.48
N PHE A 190 -11.13 -12.73 -8.88
CA PHE A 190 -11.30 -14.13 -9.31
C PHE A 190 -11.47 -15.11 -8.14
N ARG A 191 -10.77 -14.87 -7.01
CA ARG A 191 -10.83 -15.72 -5.82
C ARG A 191 -11.34 -14.91 -4.65
N ALA A 192 -12.49 -15.32 -4.10
CA ALA A 192 -12.91 -14.83 -2.79
C ALA A 192 -11.79 -15.08 -1.77
N ASP A 193 -11.59 -14.13 -0.88
CA ASP A 193 -10.64 -14.14 0.23
C ASP A 193 -9.16 -14.02 -0.20
N LEU A 194 -8.88 -13.65 -1.47
CA LEU A 194 -7.54 -13.28 -1.88
C LEU A 194 -7.15 -11.93 -1.26
N THR A 195 -6.09 -11.93 -0.48
CA THR A 195 -5.47 -10.72 0.09
C THR A 195 -4.19 -10.40 -0.67
N CYS A 196 -4.02 -9.15 -1.05
CA CYS A 196 -2.87 -8.66 -1.80
C CYS A 196 -2.28 -7.44 -1.11
N ASP A 197 -1.00 -7.53 -0.75
CA ASP A 197 -0.26 -6.41 -0.17
C ASP A 197 0.39 -5.58 -1.27
N TYR A 198 0.02 -4.30 -1.33
CA TYR A 198 0.57 -3.31 -2.25
C TYR A 198 1.47 -2.31 -1.50
N GLY A 199 2.28 -2.85 -0.57
CA GLY A 199 3.31 -2.12 0.18
C GLY A 199 2.89 -1.57 1.53
N SER A 200 1.78 -2.06 2.10
CA SER A 200 1.20 -1.59 3.37
C SER A 200 2.16 -1.67 4.56
N CYS A 201 3.16 -2.53 4.48
CA CYS A 201 4.21 -2.68 5.49
C CYS A 201 5.60 -2.19 5.03
N VAL A 202 5.68 -1.69 3.80
CA VAL A 202 6.96 -1.34 3.16
C VAL A 202 7.10 0.18 3.09
N PHE A 203 5.98 0.90 2.99
CA PHE A 203 5.93 2.35 2.87
C PHE A 203 4.57 2.91 3.30
N LYS A 204 4.49 4.19 3.67
CA LYS A 204 3.38 4.78 4.46
C LYS A 204 2.05 4.80 3.70
N GLU A 205 2.11 5.06 2.40
CA GLU A 205 0.92 5.11 1.55
C GLU A 205 0.53 3.73 1.00
N GLY A 206 1.27 2.68 1.36
CA GLY A 206 0.99 1.32 0.97
C GLY A 206 -0.37 0.85 1.46
N ARG A 207 -1.03 -0.01 0.67
CA ARG A 207 -2.37 -0.51 1.00
C ARG A 207 -2.47 -2.02 0.83
N ARG A 208 -3.29 -2.63 1.66
CA ARG A 208 -3.72 -4.02 1.49
C ARG A 208 -5.08 -4.02 0.82
N MET A 209 -5.29 -4.92 -0.13
CA MET A 209 -6.59 -5.14 -0.77
C MET A 209 -7.05 -6.57 -0.50
N THR A 210 -8.31 -6.74 -0.15
CA THR A 210 -8.90 -8.05 0.14
C THR A 210 -10.08 -8.28 -0.79
N CYS A 211 -10.17 -9.47 -1.39
CA CYS A 211 -11.28 -9.84 -2.26
C CYS A 211 -12.45 -10.42 -1.46
N ASN A 212 -13.33 -9.60 -0.90
CA ASN A 212 -14.50 -10.11 -0.18
C ASN A 212 -15.69 -10.29 -1.13
N GLY A 213 -16.34 -11.45 -1.11
CA GLY A 213 -17.54 -11.67 -1.92
C GLY A 213 -17.33 -11.46 -3.43
N ARG A 214 -16.10 -11.74 -3.93
CA ARG A 214 -15.66 -11.50 -5.31
C ARG A 214 -15.54 -10.03 -5.71
N ARG A 215 -15.44 -9.10 -4.75
CA ARG A 215 -15.07 -7.71 -5.01
C ARG A 215 -13.87 -7.30 -4.17
N TRP A 216 -13.03 -6.43 -4.74
CA TRP A 216 -11.90 -5.87 -4.02
C TRP A 216 -12.37 -4.80 -3.03
N ASP A 217 -11.94 -4.93 -1.79
CA ASP A 217 -12.08 -3.93 -0.74
C ASP A 217 -10.71 -3.54 -0.20
N THR A 218 -10.63 -2.38 0.43
CA THR A 218 -9.44 -1.98 1.19
C THR A 218 -9.39 -2.81 2.48
N GLY A 219 -8.32 -3.56 2.68
CA GLY A 219 -8.08 -4.32 3.90
C GLY A 219 -7.28 -3.52 4.92
N ASP A 220 -7.34 -3.94 6.18
CA ASP A 220 -6.52 -3.36 7.25
C ASP A 220 -5.03 -3.65 7.03
N SER A 221 -4.21 -2.62 7.23
CA SER A 221 -2.75 -2.66 7.10
C SER A 221 -2.07 -3.05 8.40
N SER A 222 -2.49 -4.15 9.05
CA SER A 222 -1.68 -4.68 10.16
C SER A 222 -0.42 -5.35 9.61
N CYS A 223 0.72 -4.82 10.02
CA CYS A 223 2.01 -5.43 9.81
C CYS A 223 2.30 -6.26 11.05
N ASN A 224 2.12 -7.56 10.94
CA ASN A 224 2.51 -8.45 12.03
C ASN A 224 4.04 -8.53 11.99
N GLU A 225 4.69 -8.00 13.02
CA GLU A 225 6.10 -8.25 13.34
C GLU A 225 6.34 -9.75 13.63
#